data_AF-A0A6I0K7A0-F1
#
_entry.id   AF-A0A6I0K7A0-F1
#
_cell.length_a   1.000
_cell.length_b   1.000
_cell.length_c   1.000
_cell.angle_alpha   90.00
_cell.angle_beta   90.00
_cell.angle_gamma   90.00
#
_symmetry.space_group_name_H-M   'P 1'
#
loop_
_entity.id
_entity.type
_entity.pdbx_description
1 polymer ?
#
loop_
_entity_poly.entity_id
_entity_poly.type
_entity_poly.pdbx_seq_one_letter_code
_entity_poly.pdbx_strand_id
1 'polypeptide(L)' 'MSRKHFLGTILFLLTAWVVQAQETERQYLSGTGLGNTVTWQFRVSEGHNSGRWSKIEVPSQWELQGFGEYT' A
#
# COMPACT_ATOMS: atom_id res chain seq x y z
N MET A 1 41.07 -17.88 -29.31
CA MET A 1 40.34 -18.09 -28.04
C MET A 1 39.82 -19.54 -28.02
N SER A 2 40.14 -20.35 -27.01
CA SER A 2 39.77 -21.78 -26.99
C SER A 2 38.24 -21.97 -26.90
N ARG A 3 37.68 -22.95 -27.62
CA ARG A 3 36.23 -23.27 -27.68
C ARG A 3 35.55 -23.35 -26.31
N LYS A 4 36.29 -23.82 -25.30
CA LYS A 4 35.88 -23.90 -23.89
C LYS A 4 35.67 -22.53 -23.22
N HIS A 5 36.47 -21.52 -23.56
CA HIS A 5 36.27 -20.16 -23.06
C HIS A 5 35.08 -19.49 -23.74
N PHE A 6 34.87 -19.73 -25.04
CA PHE A 6 33.73 -19.20 -25.78
C PHE A 6 32.39 -19.74 -25.24
N LEU A 7 32.31 -21.04 -24.96
CA LEU A 7 31.16 -21.66 -24.31
C LEU A 7 30.90 -21.11 -22.90
N GLY A 8 31.97 -20.90 -22.11
CA GLY A 8 31.85 -20.30 -20.78
C GLY A 8 31.30 -18.88 -20.80
N THR A 9 31.76 -18.04 -21.73
CA THR A 9 31.28 -16.66 -21.88
C THR A 9 29.81 -16.60 -22.31
N ILE A 10 29.39 -17.47 -23.24
CA ILE A 10 27.98 -17.57 -23.65
C ILE A 10 27.09 -17.98 -22.48
N LEU A 11 27.52 -18.98 -21.70
CA LEU A 11 26.78 -19.44 -20.54
C LEU A 11 26.64 -18.32 -19.49
N PHE A 12 27.73 -17.57 -19.23
CA PHE A 12 27.71 -16.44 -18.31
C PHE A 12 26.76 -15.32 -18.76
N LEU A 13 26.79 -14.96 -20.05
CA LEU A 13 25.90 -13.94 -20.63
C LEU A 13 24.42 -14.36 -20.57
N LEU A 14 24.12 -15.64 -20.77
CA LEU A 14 22.76 -16.18 -20.65
C LEU A 14 22.24 -16.11 -19.20
N THR A 15 23.08 -16.38 -18.21
CA THR A 15 22.66 -16.32 -16.79
C THR A 15 22.45 -14.91 -16.27
N ALA A 16 23.17 -13.92 -16.82
CA ALA A 16 23.02 -12.52 -16.42
C ALA A 16 21.65 -11.93 -16.81
N TRP A 17 20.97 -12.50 -17.80
CA TRP A 17 19.64 -12.05 -18.26
C TRP A 17 18.49 -12.53 -17.39
N VAL A 18 18.71 -13.51 -16.51
CA VAL A 18 17.65 -14.16 -15.71
C VAL A 18 17.47 -13.50 -14.33
N VAL A 19 18.36 -12.58 -13.94
CA VAL A 19 18.26 -11.89 -12.66
C VAL A 19 17.27 -10.74 -12.76
N GLN A 20 16.01 -10.99 -12.37
CA GLN A 20 15.02 -9.94 -12.13
C GLN A 20 14.93 -9.61 -10.64
N ALA A 21 14.76 -8.34 -10.30
CA ALA A 21 14.54 -7.93 -8.91
C ALA A 21 13.11 -8.28 -8.47
N GLN A 22 12.91 -8.45 -7.16
CA GLN A 22 11.57 -8.64 -6.61
C GLN A 22 10.72 -7.37 -6.80
N GLU A 23 9.48 -7.55 -7.26
CA GLU A 23 8.50 -6.47 -7.31
C GLU A 23 7.99 -6.14 -5.90
N THR A 24 7.88 -4.85 -5.60
CA THR A 24 7.25 -4.40 -4.34
C THR A 24 5.75 -4.29 -4.55
N GLU A 25 4.98 -5.03 -3.77
CA GLU A 25 3.53 -4.90 -3.75
C GLU A 25 3.08 -3.80 -2.78
N ARG A 26 2.04 -3.06 -3.16
CA ARG A 26 1.38 -2.08 -2.30
C ARG A 26 -0.06 -2.51 -2.05
N GLN A 27 -0.38 -2.78 -0.79
CA GLN A 27 -1.74 -3.02 -0.35
C GLN A 27 -2.28 -1.78 0.38
N TYR A 28 -3.36 -1.20 -0.16
CA TYR A 28 -4.09 -0.13 0.52
C TYR A 28 -5.00 -0.75 1.58
N LEU A 29 -4.84 -0.29 2.82
CA LEU A 29 -5.74 -0.68 3.92
C LEU A 29 -6.99 0.22 3.97
N SER A 30 -6.89 1.42 3.41
CA SER A 30 -8.01 2.30 3.10
C SER A 30 -8.47 2.09 1.65
N GLY A 31 -9.47 2.85 1.22
CA GLY A 31 -9.70 3.03 -0.20
C GLY A 31 -8.66 3.97 -0.84
N THR A 32 -8.78 4.18 -2.15
CA THR A 32 -7.81 4.94 -2.96
C THR A 32 -8.20 6.40 -3.19
N GLY A 33 -9.39 6.84 -2.75
CA GLY A 33 -9.81 8.24 -2.88
C GLY A 33 -11.33 8.44 -2.88
N LEU A 34 -11.78 9.56 -3.47
CA LEU A 34 -13.20 9.89 -3.55
C LEU A 34 -13.99 8.78 -4.28
N GLY A 35 -15.02 8.24 -3.62
CA GLY A 35 -15.84 7.15 -4.17
C GLY A 35 -15.17 5.77 -4.15
N ASN A 36 -13.93 5.67 -3.69
CA ASN A 36 -13.24 4.41 -3.44
C ASN A 36 -12.71 4.44 -2.01
N THR A 37 -13.55 3.96 -1.09
CA THR A 37 -13.31 3.95 0.35
C THR A 37 -13.44 2.54 0.91
N VAL A 38 -12.86 2.34 2.09
CA VAL A 38 -13.02 1.12 2.88
C VAL A 38 -13.57 1.50 4.24
N THR A 39 -14.58 0.77 4.71
CA THR A 39 -15.18 0.99 6.04
C THR A 39 -14.27 0.48 7.15
N TRP A 40 -13.98 1.34 8.14
CA TRP A 40 -13.18 0.99 9.32
C TRP A 40 -13.94 1.26 10.61
N GLN A 41 -13.62 0.49 11.65
CA GLN A 41 -14.01 0.84 13.02
C GLN A 41 -13.20 2.04 13.49
N PHE A 42 -13.89 3.03 14.03
CA PHE A 42 -13.32 4.32 14.38
C PHE A 42 -13.87 4.82 15.70
N ARG A 43 -13.01 5.45 16.51
CA ARG A 43 -13.33 6.04 17.81
C ARG A 43 -12.37 7.17 18.07
N VAL A 44 -12.91 8.33 18.45
CA VAL A 44 -12.14 9.47 18.95
C VAL A 44 -12.22 9.54 20.47
N SER A 45 -11.17 10.07 21.10
CA SER A 45 -11.11 10.23 22.56
C SER A 45 -11.95 11.40 23.05
N GLU A 46 -12.06 12.47 22.26
CA GLU A 46 -12.65 13.76 22.63
C GLU A 46 -13.39 14.41 21.45
N GLY A 47 -14.15 15.47 21.72
CA GLY A 47 -15.01 16.13 20.73
C GLY A 47 -16.32 15.40 20.45
N HIS A 48 -16.95 15.73 19.32
CA HIS A 48 -18.23 15.15 18.92
C HIS A 48 -18.09 13.64 18.67
N ASN A 49 -19.09 12.87 19.09
CA ASN A 49 -19.11 11.40 18.98
C ASN A 49 -17.90 10.67 19.61
N SER A 50 -17.26 11.29 20.59
CA SER A 50 -16.17 10.69 21.37
C SER A 50 -16.62 9.55 22.27
N GLY A 51 -15.65 8.72 22.66
CA GLY A 51 -15.87 7.66 23.65
C GLY A 51 -16.62 6.43 23.12
N ARG A 52 -17.23 6.49 21.93
CA ARG A 52 -17.96 5.38 21.29
C ARG A 52 -17.28 4.86 20.04
N TRP A 53 -17.34 3.54 19.83
CA TRP A 53 -16.95 2.93 18.57
C TRP A 53 -18.06 3.14 17.52
N SER A 54 -17.65 3.48 16.31
CA SER A 54 -18.52 3.60 15.14
C SER A 54 -17.78 3.11 13.91
N LYS A 55 -18.40 3.26 12.73
CA LYS A 55 -17.77 3.02 11.44
C LYS A 55 -17.65 4.33 10.67
N ILE A 56 -16.54 4.51 9.96
CA ILE A 56 -16.35 5.57 8.95
C ILE A 56 -15.78 4.95 7.68
N GLU A 57 -16.05 5.59 6.55
CA GLU A 57 -15.33 5.34 5.31
C GLU A 57 -13.94 5.97 5.38
N VAL A 58 -12.88 5.31 4.92
CA VAL A 58 -11.54 5.92 4.77
C VAL A 58 -11.00 5.75 3.35
N PRO A 59 -10.31 6.75 2.76
CA PRO A 59 -9.95 8.03 3.36
C PRO A 59 -11.17 8.94 3.62
N SER A 60 -11.11 9.74 4.69
CA SER A 60 -12.23 10.60 5.11
C SER A 60 -11.77 11.83 5.88
N GLN A 61 -12.59 12.88 5.79
CA GLN A 61 -12.62 13.99 6.73
C GLN A 61 -13.65 13.65 7.82
N TRP A 62 -13.18 13.20 8.98
CA TRP A 62 -14.07 12.65 10.01
C TRP A 62 -14.96 13.72 10.65
N GLU A 63 -14.59 15.00 10.59
CA GLU A 63 -15.38 16.12 11.10
C GLU A 63 -16.68 16.26 10.30
N LEU A 64 -16.63 16.03 8.98
CA LEU A 64 -17.82 15.99 8.12
C LEU A 64 -18.69 14.75 8.39
N GLN A 65 -18.11 13.73 9.01
CA GLN A 65 -18.82 12.56 9.52
C GLN A 65 -19.24 12.70 10.99
N GLY A 66 -19.08 13.89 11.57
CA GLY A 66 -19.52 14.22 12.92
C GLY A 66 -18.60 13.70 14.02
N PHE A 67 -17.30 13.50 13.78
CA PHE A 67 -16.35 13.17 14.84
C PHE A 67 -15.37 14.32 15.07
N GLY A 68 -14.94 14.52 16.33
CA GLY A 68 -13.96 15.56 16.66
C GLY A 68 -14.57 16.96 16.73
N GLU A 69 -13.81 17.99 16.34
CA GLU A 69 -14.17 19.41 16.46
C GLU A 69 -13.77 20.19 15.19
N TYR A 70 -14.44 21.29 14.89
CA TYR A 70 -14.20 22.16 13.72
C TYR A 70 -13.40 23.43 14.03
N THR A 71 -12.89 23.56 15.26
CA THR A 71 -12.29 24.79 15.81
C THR A 71 -11.27 25.46 14.91
#